data_AF-A0A953LL92-F1
#
_entry.id   AF-A0A953LL92-F1
#
_cell.length_a   1.000
_cell.length_b   1.000
_cell.length_c   1.000
_cell.angle_alpha   90.00
_cell.angle_beta   90.00
_cell.angle_gamma   90.00
#
_symmetry.space_group_name_H-M   'P 1'
#
loop_
_entity.id
_entity.type
_entity.pdbx_description
1 polymer ?
#
loop_
_entity_poly.entity_id
_entity_poly.type
_entity_poly.pdbx_seq_one_letter_code
_entity_poly.pdbx_strand_id
1 'polypeptide(L)'
;GHAANCFANRNVGYSAVFGALPSVDYENVKFYLSPGRNLLGGIKVSEVAALAKAKANGARIVVLDPRHSELAGWGEWIPIKSAGDLAFLLAVANVLITEGIYNKAWVETHCNGFEQLAEGIREYTPEWQEQHTDIPAEKVRQLAREMAAAAPATVVDPGWHGGNGMYWNGYEAARAGAIVNALLGNLGAKGGLKLSPKVALGTIDNPPEGAVLEAAGGG
;
A
#
# COMPACT_ATOMS: atom_id res chain seq x y z
N GLY A 1 -2.45 -23.82 -4.73
CA GLY A 1 -3.89 -23.48 -4.79
C GLY A 1 -4.08 -21.99 -5.05
N HIS A 2 -5.26 -21.55 -5.52
CA HIS A 2 -5.54 -20.18 -5.98
C HIS A 2 -5.06 -19.05 -5.02
N ALA A 3 -5.23 -19.22 -3.70
CA ALA A 3 -4.81 -18.23 -2.71
C ALA A 3 -3.27 -18.05 -2.64
N ALA A 4 -2.50 -19.14 -2.80
CA ALA A 4 -1.04 -19.12 -2.68
C ALA A 4 -0.36 -18.34 -3.82
N ASN A 5 -1.00 -18.27 -4.99
CA ASN A 5 -0.43 -17.62 -6.19
C ASN A 5 -0.95 -16.19 -6.41
N CYS A 6 -1.97 -15.77 -5.66
CA CYS A 6 -2.67 -14.51 -5.91
C CYS A 6 -2.30 -13.47 -4.84
N PHE A 7 -2.82 -13.65 -3.63
CA PHE A 7 -2.78 -12.61 -2.59
C PHE A 7 -2.02 -13.01 -1.31
N ALA A 8 -1.54 -14.26 -1.19
CA ALA A 8 -0.91 -14.74 0.04
C ALA A 8 0.26 -13.86 0.49
N ASN A 9 1.19 -13.54 -0.42
CA ASN A 9 2.34 -12.67 -0.14
C ASN A 9 1.91 -11.31 0.40
N ARG A 10 0.92 -10.68 -0.26
CA ARG A 10 0.33 -9.42 0.17
C ARG A 10 -0.30 -9.52 1.55
N ASN A 11 -1.11 -10.55 1.79
CA ASN A 11 -1.80 -10.71 3.07
C ASN A 11 -0.80 -10.90 4.21
N VAL A 12 0.19 -11.78 4.03
CA VAL A 12 1.19 -12.06 5.07
C VAL A 12 2.10 -10.84 5.26
N GLY A 13 2.53 -10.17 4.19
CA GLY A 13 3.37 -8.98 4.26
C GLY A 13 2.71 -7.80 4.98
N TYR A 14 1.48 -7.44 4.59
CA TYR A 14 0.74 -6.37 5.27
C TYR A 14 0.36 -6.75 6.71
N SER A 15 -0.02 -8.00 6.97
CA SER A 15 -0.34 -8.44 8.33
C SER A 15 0.90 -8.47 9.24
N ALA A 16 2.09 -8.73 8.70
CA ALA A 16 3.33 -8.68 9.47
C ALA A 16 3.69 -7.25 9.91
N VAL A 17 3.28 -6.22 9.17
CA VAL A 17 3.55 -4.81 9.49
C VAL A 17 2.42 -4.18 10.31
N PHE A 18 1.16 -4.39 9.93
CA PHE A 18 0.01 -3.74 10.55
C PHE A 18 -0.78 -4.62 11.52
N GLY A 19 -0.45 -5.91 11.64
CA GLY A 19 -1.25 -6.89 12.40
C GLY A 19 -2.59 -7.23 11.77
N ALA A 20 -2.94 -6.62 10.62
CA ALA A 20 -4.18 -6.83 9.90
C ALA A 20 -4.04 -6.42 8.43
N LEU A 21 -5.04 -6.78 7.62
CA LEU A 21 -5.11 -6.42 6.22
C LEU A 21 -5.93 -5.14 6.03
N PRO A 22 -5.32 -4.01 5.61
CA PRO A 22 -6.06 -2.78 5.39
C PRO A 22 -6.85 -2.81 4.08
N SER A 23 -7.90 -1.99 4.04
CA SER A 23 -8.58 -1.54 2.83
C SER A 23 -8.22 -0.07 2.55
N VAL A 24 -8.55 0.44 1.37
CA VAL A 24 -8.19 1.82 0.95
C VAL A 24 -9.42 2.71 0.95
N ASP A 25 -9.28 3.95 1.46
CA ASP A 25 -10.29 5.00 1.31
C ASP A 25 -10.19 5.72 -0.04
N TYR A 26 -10.45 4.99 -1.13
CA TYR A 26 -10.24 5.48 -2.49
C TYR A 26 -10.92 6.81 -2.82
N GLU A 27 -12.08 7.12 -2.20
CA GLU A 27 -12.85 8.34 -2.50
C GLU A 27 -12.17 9.63 -2.01
N ASN A 28 -11.39 9.55 -0.93
CA ASN A 28 -10.80 10.71 -0.27
C ASN A 28 -9.29 10.83 -0.47
N VAL A 29 -8.68 9.94 -1.25
CA VAL A 29 -7.25 9.96 -1.52
C VAL A 29 -6.87 11.22 -2.29
N LYS A 30 -5.77 11.88 -1.89
CA LYS A 30 -5.18 13.02 -2.61
C LYS A 30 -3.99 12.61 -3.46
N PHE A 31 -3.24 11.60 -3.02
CA PHE A 31 -2.16 10.98 -3.78
C PHE A 31 -2.29 9.45 -3.77
N TYR A 32 -2.41 8.85 -4.95
CA TYR A 32 -2.61 7.42 -5.11
C TYR A 32 -1.51 6.83 -5.99
N LEU A 33 -0.69 5.95 -5.41
CA LEU A 33 0.30 5.15 -6.12
C LEU A 33 -0.19 3.72 -6.28
N SER A 34 -0.25 3.25 -7.52
CA SER A 34 -0.58 1.86 -7.85
C SER A 34 0.65 1.08 -8.32
N PRO A 35 1.24 0.19 -7.49
CA PRO A 35 2.30 -0.73 -7.88
C PRO A 35 1.71 -2.00 -8.52
N GLY A 36 1.57 -1.99 -9.84
CA GLY A 36 1.07 -3.13 -10.62
C GLY A 36 -0.42 -3.45 -10.41
N ARG A 37 -1.19 -2.57 -9.75
CA ARG A 37 -2.62 -2.77 -9.48
C ARG A 37 -3.48 -2.05 -10.52
N ASN A 38 -3.97 -2.79 -11.50
CA ASN A 38 -4.95 -2.24 -12.45
C ASN A 38 -6.37 -2.31 -11.88
N LEU A 39 -6.82 -1.24 -11.21
CA LEU A 39 -8.15 -1.18 -10.60
C LEU A 39 -9.27 -1.21 -11.66
N LEU A 40 -9.07 -0.57 -12.82
CA LEU A 40 -10.10 -0.42 -13.86
C LEU A 40 -10.39 -1.71 -14.64
N GLY A 41 -9.37 -2.53 -14.88
CA GLY A 41 -9.55 -3.89 -15.42
C GLY A 41 -10.00 -4.90 -14.37
N GLY A 42 -10.21 -4.47 -13.12
CA GLY A 42 -10.65 -5.32 -12.02
C GLY A 42 -12.18 -5.42 -11.91
N ILE A 43 -12.64 -6.35 -11.09
CA ILE A 43 -14.07 -6.64 -10.90
C ILE A 43 -14.77 -5.80 -9.80
N LYS A 44 -14.04 -4.88 -9.17
CA LYS A 44 -14.53 -4.12 -8.01
C LYS A 44 -15.04 -2.73 -8.40
N VAL A 45 -16.26 -2.71 -8.94
CA VAL A 45 -16.90 -1.49 -9.47
C VAL A 45 -17.01 -0.37 -8.43
N SER A 46 -17.27 -0.69 -7.16
CA SER A 46 -17.36 0.31 -6.09
C SER A 46 -16.02 1.02 -5.81
N GLU A 47 -14.91 0.30 -5.84
CA GLU A 47 -13.57 0.89 -5.68
C GLU A 47 -13.21 1.77 -6.88
N VAL A 48 -13.55 1.33 -8.10
CA VAL A 48 -13.38 2.12 -9.32
C VAL A 48 -14.17 3.43 -9.25
N ALA A 49 -15.45 3.37 -8.86
CA ALA A 49 -16.29 4.54 -8.72
C ALA A 49 -15.76 5.52 -7.65
N ALA A 50 -15.26 5.00 -6.52
CA ALA A 50 -14.64 5.81 -5.48
C ALA A 50 -13.36 6.51 -5.98
N LEU A 51 -12.45 5.79 -6.66
CA LEU A 51 -11.25 6.40 -7.23
C LEU A 51 -11.58 7.43 -8.33
N ALA A 52 -12.63 7.19 -9.11
CA ALA A 52 -13.10 8.16 -10.11
C ALA A 52 -13.55 9.48 -9.47
N LYS A 53 -14.22 9.43 -8.31
CA LYS A 53 -14.56 10.64 -7.54
C LYS A 53 -13.31 11.36 -7.05
N ALA A 54 -12.34 10.64 -6.49
CA ALA A 54 -11.09 11.24 -6.04
C ALA A 54 -10.36 11.93 -7.21
N LYS A 55 -10.29 11.26 -8.37
CA LYS A 55 -9.75 11.85 -9.61
C LYS A 55 -10.48 13.13 -10.01
N ALA A 56 -11.82 13.13 -9.98
CA ALA A 56 -12.63 14.31 -10.29
C ALA A 56 -12.36 15.46 -9.29
N ASN A 57 -12.02 15.13 -8.05
CA ASN A 57 -11.62 16.07 -7.00
C ASN A 57 -10.14 16.50 -7.07
N GLY A 58 -9.41 16.11 -8.13
CA GLY A 58 -8.03 16.52 -8.36
C GLY A 58 -6.97 15.62 -7.71
N ALA A 59 -7.32 14.38 -7.32
CA ALA A 59 -6.35 13.44 -6.79
C ALA A 59 -5.23 13.15 -7.80
N ARG A 60 -3.99 13.14 -7.30
CA ARG A 60 -2.79 12.76 -8.03
C ARG A 60 -2.75 11.24 -8.16
N ILE A 61 -2.87 10.73 -9.37
CA ILE A 61 -2.80 9.28 -9.67
C ILE A 61 -1.48 8.98 -10.37
N VAL A 62 -0.73 8.04 -9.80
CA VAL A 62 0.54 7.53 -10.34
C VAL A 62 0.43 6.02 -10.47
N VAL A 63 0.71 5.50 -11.66
CA VAL A 63 0.56 4.09 -12.01
C VAL A 63 1.92 3.52 -12.40
N LEU A 64 2.45 2.68 -11.53
CA LEU A 64 3.71 1.98 -11.70
C LEU A 64 3.40 0.60 -12.27
N ASP A 65 3.50 0.44 -13.60
CA ASP A 65 3.16 -0.81 -14.29
C ASP A 65 4.05 -0.94 -15.54
N PRO A 66 4.68 -2.09 -15.82
CA PRO A 66 5.42 -2.30 -17.07
C PRO A 66 4.54 -2.14 -18.32
N ARG A 67 3.22 -2.27 -18.18
CA ARG A 67 2.24 -2.09 -19.26
C ARG A 67 1.51 -0.77 -19.07
N HIS A 68 1.15 -0.14 -20.18
CA HIS A 68 0.20 0.96 -20.16
C HIS A 68 -1.23 0.41 -19.94
N SER A 69 -1.56 0.06 -18.70
CA SER A 69 -2.89 -0.45 -18.32
C SER A 69 -3.98 0.63 -18.45
N GLU A 70 -5.24 0.21 -18.33
CA GLU A 70 -6.41 1.09 -18.38
C GLU A 70 -6.32 2.18 -17.31
N LEU A 71 -5.88 1.83 -16.09
CA LEU A 71 -5.66 2.80 -15.01
C LEU A 71 -4.55 3.81 -15.35
N ALA A 72 -3.54 3.40 -16.12
CA ALA A 72 -2.47 4.30 -16.55
C ALA A 72 -3.01 5.48 -17.39
N GLY A 73 -4.13 5.29 -18.10
CA GLY A 73 -4.84 6.37 -18.79
C GLY A 73 -5.54 7.40 -17.87
N TRP A 74 -5.62 7.15 -16.56
CA TRP A 74 -6.21 8.06 -15.59
C TRP A 74 -5.18 8.93 -14.84
N GLY A 75 -3.88 8.68 -15.00
CA GLY A 75 -2.82 9.34 -14.24
C GLY A 75 -1.49 9.40 -14.97
N GLU A 76 -0.41 9.60 -14.22
CA GLU A 76 0.94 9.44 -14.79
C GLU A 76 1.31 7.96 -14.81
N TRP A 77 1.68 7.48 -15.99
CA TRP A 77 2.22 6.14 -16.16
C TRP A 77 3.74 6.14 -15.98
N ILE A 78 4.24 5.26 -15.14
CA ILE A 78 5.67 5.02 -14.94
C ILE A 78 5.96 3.56 -15.35
N PRO A 79 6.65 3.36 -16.50
CA PRO A 79 6.97 2.03 -17.00
C PRO A 79 8.11 1.41 -16.19
N ILE A 80 7.79 0.78 -15.08
CA ILE A 80 8.77 0.08 -14.26
C ILE A 80 9.24 -1.21 -14.94
N LYS A 81 10.53 -1.53 -14.82
CA LYS A 81 11.05 -2.86 -15.15
C LYS A 81 10.38 -3.94 -14.28
N SER A 82 9.97 -5.05 -14.89
CA SER A 82 9.31 -6.16 -14.18
C SER A 82 10.11 -6.61 -12.95
N ALA A 83 9.41 -6.82 -11.84
CA ALA A 83 9.95 -7.18 -10.52
C ALA A 83 10.79 -6.09 -9.79
N GLY A 84 10.78 -4.86 -10.32
CA GLY A 84 11.47 -3.70 -9.72
C GLY A 84 10.73 -3.03 -8.55
N ASP A 85 9.49 -3.44 -8.23
CA ASP A 85 8.63 -2.76 -7.26
C ASP A 85 9.26 -2.63 -5.87
N LEU A 86 9.94 -3.68 -5.39
CA LEU A 86 10.64 -3.66 -4.10
C LEU A 86 11.73 -2.59 -4.08
N ALA A 87 12.55 -2.51 -5.14
CA ALA A 87 13.62 -1.52 -5.22
C ALA A 87 13.06 -0.10 -5.18
N PHE A 88 11.98 0.13 -5.93
CA PHE A 88 11.28 1.42 -5.95
C PHE A 88 10.75 1.80 -4.56
N LEU A 89 10.05 0.88 -3.88
CA LEU A 89 9.45 1.16 -2.57
C LEU A 89 10.50 1.37 -1.47
N LEU A 90 11.60 0.62 -1.49
CA LEU A 90 12.73 0.82 -0.57
C LEU A 90 13.38 2.18 -0.77
N ALA A 91 13.56 2.62 -2.01
CA ALA A 91 14.11 3.94 -2.32
C ALA A 91 13.16 5.08 -1.93
N VAL A 92 11.84 4.91 -2.09
CA VAL A 92 10.86 5.87 -1.55
C VAL A 92 10.98 5.96 -0.03
N ALA A 93 11.02 4.83 0.68
CA ALA A 93 11.21 4.82 2.13
C ALA A 93 12.53 5.49 2.55
N ASN A 94 13.62 5.22 1.84
CA ASN A 94 14.92 5.83 2.07
C ASN A 94 14.84 7.36 1.93
N VAL A 95 14.21 7.90 0.89
CA VAL A 95 14.03 9.36 0.72
C VAL A 95 13.19 9.94 1.86
N LEU A 96 12.06 9.31 2.21
CA LEU A 96 11.20 9.78 3.30
C LEU A 96 11.98 9.92 4.62
N ILE A 97 12.81 8.92 4.94
CA ILE A 97 13.62 8.89 6.16
C ILE A 97 14.80 9.87 6.09
N THR A 98 15.59 9.84 5.03
CA THR A 98 16.83 10.63 4.91
C THR A 98 16.57 12.13 4.77
N GLU A 99 15.49 12.53 4.11
CA GLU A 99 15.05 13.94 4.06
C GLU A 99 14.24 14.33 5.31
N GLY A 100 13.86 13.38 6.16
CA GLY A 100 13.11 13.63 7.38
C GLY A 100 11.69 14.14 7.14
N ILE A 101 11.09 13.80 6.00
CA ILE A 101 9.76 14.25 5.53
C ILE A 101 8.63 13.24 5.82
N TYR A 102 8.91 12.18 6.58
CA TYR A 102 7.91 11.26 7.11
C TYR A 102 7.14 11.86 8.30
N ASN A 103 6.01 11.23 8.68
CA ASN A 103 5.22 11.65 9.83
C ASN A 103 5.88 11.20 11.15
N LYS A 104 6.76 12.05 11.69
CA LYS A 104 7.56 11.75 12.89
C LYS A 104 6.70 11.42 14.12
N ALA A 105 5.69 12.24 14.39
CA ALA A 105 4.82 12.05 15.54
C ALA A 105 4.04 10.73 15.46
N TRP A 106 3.57 10.35 14.26
CA TRP A 106 2.93 9.06 14.03
C TRP A 106 3.91 7.90 14.29
N VAL A 107 5.11 7.98 13.70
CA VAL A 107 6.13 6.93 13.83
C VAL A 107 6.55 6.73 15.28
N GLU A 108 6.79 7.80 16.04
CA GLU A 108 7.16 7.72 17.47
C GLU A 108 6.09 7.05 18.33
N THR A 109 4.82 7.17 17.96
CA THR A 109 3.70 6.73 18.81
C THR A 109 3.08 5.40 18.36
N HIS A 110 3.22 5.03 17.08
CA HIS A 110 2.52 3.88 16.49
C HIS A 110 3.44 2.87 15.81
N CYS A 111 4.74 3.16 15.68
CA CYS A 111 5.70 2.26 15.02
C CYS A 111 6.77 1.77 16.00
N ASN A 112 7.33 0.60 15.68
CA ASN A 112 8.51 0.06 16.34
C ASN A 112 9.57 -0.26 15.27
N GLY A 113 10.82 -0.40 15.70
CA GLY A 113 11.91 -0.80 14.81
C GLY A 113 12.33 0.25 13.79
N PHE A 114 12.01 1.53 13.99
CA PHE A 114 12.30 2.60 13.03
C PHE A 114 13.80 2.78 12.80
N GLU A 115 14.61 2.74 13.86
CA GLU A 115 16.05 2.90 13.77
C GLU A 115 16.70 1.72 13.02
N GLN A 116 16.24 0.50 13.29
CA GLN A 116 16.70 -0.71 12.59
C GLN A 116 16.29 -0.67 11.11
N LEU A 117 15.10 -0.19 10.79
CA LEU A 117 14.66 0.03 9.41
C LEU A 117 15.55 1.06 8.73
N ALA A 118 15.74 2.23 9.34
CA ALA A 118 16.52 3.34 8.78
C ALA A 118 17.96 2.92 8.45
N GLU A 119 18.61 2.18 9.34
CA GLU A 119 19.94 1.61 9.08
C GLU A 119 19.88 0.51 8.01
N GLY A 120 18.91 -0.40 8.11
CA GLY A 120 18.76 -1.53 7.20
C GLY A 120 18.45 -1.16 5.75
N ILE A 121 17.89 0.03 5.50
CA ILE A 121 17.58 0.52 4.15
C ILE A 121 18.54 1.60 3.65
N ARG A 122 19.61 1.89 4.38
CA ARG A 122 20.51 3.01 4.09
C ARG A 122 21.14 2.92 2.69
N GLU A 123 21.43 1.70 2.23
CA GLU A 123 22.02 1.45 0.91
C GLU A 123 21.01 1.54 -0.25
N TYR A 124 19.70 1.46 0.03
CA TYR A 124 18.65 1.50 -0.99
C TYR A 124 18.31 2.94 -1.39
N THR A 125 19.29 3.64 -1.95
CA THR A 125 19.15 5.03 -2.41
C THR A 125 18.37 5.11 -3.72
N PRO A 126 17.86 6.30 -4.10
CA PRO A 126 17.30 6.53 -5.43
C PRO A 126 18.24 6.12 -6.58
N GLU A 127 19.55 6.36 -6.44
CA GLU A 127 20.56 5.96 -7.43
C GLU A 127 20.73 4.43 -7.51
N TRP A 128 20.69 3.73 -6.39
CA TRP A 128 20.73 2.26 -6.38
C TRP A 128 19.50 1.69 -7.08
N GLN A 129 18.34 2.25 -6.79
CA GLN A 129 17.05 1.82 -7.33
C GLN A 129 16.98 1.98 -8.86
N GLU A 130 17.58 3.04 -9.42
CA GLU A 130 17.60 3.31 -10.86
C GLU A 130 18.19 2.14 -11.68
N GLN A 131 19.16 1.42 -11.10
CA GLN A 131 19.79 0.24 -11.72
C GLN A 131 18.83 -0.95 -11.86
N HIS A 132 17.77 -0.98 -11.07
CA HIS A 132 16.83 -2.11 -10.99
C HIS A 132 15.51 -1.84 -11.70
N THR A 133 15.15 -0.58 -11.93
CA THR A 133 13.79 -0.23 -12.39
C THR A 133 13.71 0.57 -13.68
N ASP A 134 14.83 1.12 -14.16
CA ASP A 134 14.89 2.07 -15.28
C ASP A 134 14.10 3.37 -15.01
N ILE A 135 13.95 3.75 -13.72
CA ILE A 135 13.25 4.96 -13.29
C ILE A 135 14.31 5.93 -12.74
N PRO A 136 14.40 7.15 -13.27
CA PRO A 136 15.39 8.13 -12.81
C PRO A 136 15.29 8.39 -11.30
N ALA A 137 16.42 8.47 -10.62
CA ALA A 137 16.51 8.75 -9.19
C ALA A 137 15.70 10.00 -8.77
N GLU A 138 15.72 11.05 -9.58
CA GLU A 138 14.97 12.29 -9.32
C GLU A 138 13.45 12.07 -9.35
N LYS A 139 12.95 11.15 -10.18
CA LYS A 139 11.51 10.81 -10.20
C LYS A 139 11.09 10.19 -8.86
N VAL A 140 11.92 9.33 -8.28
CA VAL A 140 11.66 8.72 -6.96
C VAL A 140 11.63 9.79 -5.87
N ARG A 141 12.59 10.73 -5.88
CA ARG A 141 12.61 11.87 -4.94
C ARG A 141 11.38 12.74 -5.08
N GLN A 142 11.03 13.11 -6.31
CA GLN A 142 9.83 13.88 -6.62
C GLN A 142 8.58 13.21 -6.04
N LEU A 143 8.39 11.92 -6.32
CA LEU A 143 7.21 11.18 -5.86
C LEU A 143 7.17 11.05 -4.34
N ALA A 144 8.30 10.77 -3.68
CA ALA A 144 8.36 10.71 -2.23
C ALA A 144 7.96 12.04 -1.57
N ARG A 145 8.42 13.17 -2.12
CA ARG A 145 8.05 14.52 -1.67
C ARG A 145 6.57 14.83 -1.93
N GLU A 146 6.03 14.46 -3.11
CA GLU A 146 4.60 14.59 -3.42
C GLU A 146 3.73 13.75 -2.45
N MET A 147 4.15 12.52 -2.16
CA MET A 147 3.48 11.63 -1.21
C MET A 147 3.48 12.21 0.20
N ALA A 148 4.63 12.71 0.68
CA ALA A 148 4.76 13.35 1.98
C ALA A 148 3.89 14.62 2.08
N ALA A 149 3.87 15.45 1.04
CA ALA A 149 3.04 16.66 1.00
C ALA A 149 1.53 16.36 1.01
N ALA A 150 1.11 15.21 0.46
CA ALA A 150 -0.27 14.75 0.48
C ALA A 150 -0.65 13.98 1.76
N ALA A 151 0.31 13.65 2.61
CA ALA A 151 0.07 12.88 3.83
C ALA A 151 -0.86 13.63 4.80
N PRO A 152 -1.79 12.93 5.49
CA PRO A 152 -1.98 11.49 5.50
C PRO A 152 -2.93 10.95 4.40
N ALA A 153 -3.47 11.80 3.51
CA ALA A 153 -4.37 11.40 2.43
C ALA A 153 -3.62 10.90 1.19
N THR A 154 -2.63 10.03 1.42
CA THR A 154 -1.74 9.44 0.42
C THR A 154 -1.76 7.94 0.59
N VAL A 155 -1.70 7.15 -0.48
CA VAL A 155 -1.74 5.68 -0.39
C VAL A 155 -0.82 5.03 -1.41
N VAL A 156 -0.01 4.08 -0.96
CA VAL A 156 0.53 3.00 -1.80
C VAL A 156 -0.44 1.84 -1.76
N ASP A 157 -1.08 1.55 -2.88
CA ASP A 157 -2.14 0.54 -2.95
C ASP A 157 -1.60 -0.84 -2.57
N PRO A 158 -2.23 -1.56 -1.63
CA PRO A 158 -1.79 -2.89 -1.22
C PRO A 158 -1.83 -3.91 -2.35
N GLY A 159 -2.65 -3.71 -3.37
CA GLY A 159 -2.75 -4.60 -4.51
C GLY A 159 -3.23 -6.00 -4.13
N TRP A 160 -3.60 -6.77 -5.13
CA TRP A 160 -4.11 -8.14 -4.97
C TRP A 160 -3.37 -9.11 -5.92
N HIS A 161 -2.60 -8.54 -6.85
CA HIS A 161 -1.89 -9.16 -7.96
C HIS A 161 -0.75 -8.21 -8.38
N GLY A 162 0.11 -8.62 -9.33
CA GLY A 162 1.21 -7.79 -9.82
C GLY A 162 2.41 -7.79 -8.88
N GLY A 163 2.96 -6.59 -8.58
CA GLY A 163 4.22 -6.40 -7.85
C GLY A 163 4.31 -7.11 -6.49
N ASN A 164 3.17 -7.32 -5.81
CA ASN A 164 3.13 -7.95 -4.47
C ASN A 164 2.87 -9.47 -4.49
N GLY A 165 2.55 -10.07 -5.64
CA GLY A 165 2.01 -11.45 -5.69
C GLY A 165 2.70 -12.40 -6.65
N MET A 166 3.44 -11.90 -7.64
CA MET A 166 3.87 -12.70 -8.80
C MET A 166 5.37 -13.00 -8.85
N TYR A 167 6.16 -12.41 -7.97
CA TYR A 167 7.62 -12.56 -7.94
C TYR A 167 8.08 -13.16 -6.63
N TRP A 168 9.28 -13.76 -6.64
CA TRP A 168 9.88 -14.41 -5.48
C TRP A 168 10.07 -13.45 -4.29
N ASN A 169 10.24 -12.15 -4.56
CA ASN A 169 10.41 -11.08 -3.58
C ASN A 169 9.09 -10.35 -3.24
N GLY A 170 7.93 -10.85 -3.69
CA GLY A 170 6.64 -10.17 -3.53
C GLY A 170 6.21 -9.97 -2.06
N TYR A 171 6.64 -10.87 -1.16
CA TYR A 171 6.43 -10.70 0.28
C TYR A 171 7.12 -9.43 0.81
N GLU A 172 8.39 -9.22 0.43
CA GLU A 172 9.15 -8.05 0.86
C GLU A 172 8.62 -6.79 0.16
N ALA A 173 8.20 -6.86 -1.10
CA ALA A 173 7.56 -5.74 -1.78
C ALA A 173 6.28 -5.28 -1.05
N ALA A 174 5.45 -6.23 -0.60
CA ALA A 174 4.27 -5.95 0.19
C ALA A 174 4.61 -5.30 1.53
N ARG A 175 5.66 -5.77 2.22
CA ARG A 175 6.16 -5.15 3.46
C ARG A 175 6.68 -3.73 3.22
N ALA A 176 7.45 -3.52 2.17
CA ALA A 176 7.96 -2.20 1.82
C ALA A 176 6.81 -1.23 1.53
N GLY A 177 5.78 -1.66 0.80
CA GLY A 177 4.56 -0.87 0.57
C GLY A 177 3.83 -0.53 1.87
N ALA A 178 3.70 -1.49 2.79
CA ALA A 178 3.13 -1.25 4.12
C ALA A 178 3.97 -0.28 4.95
N ILE A 179 5.31 -0.42 4.93
CA ILE A 179 6.25 0.48 5.61
C ILE A 179 6.14 1.91 5.08
N VAL A 180 6.09 2.11 3.76
CA VAL A 180 5.92 3.45 3.18
C VAL A 180 4.59 4.08 3.65
N ASN A 181 3.50 3.32 3.64
CA ASN A 181 2.22 3.78 4.18
C ASN A 181 2.32 4.14 5.69
N ALA A 182 3.03 3.34 6.48
CA ALA A 182 3.26 3.59 7.90
C ALA A 182 4.06 4.88 8.14
N LEU A 183 5.14 5.10 7.37
CA LEU A 183 5.95 6.32 7.42
C LEU A 183 5.13 7.57 7.10
N LEU A 184 4.15 7.46 6.20
CA LEU A 184 3.25 8.56 5.84
C LEU A 184 2.12 8.78 6.85
N GLY A 185 1.98 7.91 7.85
CA GLY A 185 0.96 8.02 8.89
C GLY A 185 -0.48 7.98 8.36
N ASN A 186 -0.71 7.21 7.30
CA ASN A 186 -2.01 7.16 6.62
C ASN A 186 -2.96 6.07 7.15
N LEU A 187 -2.52 5.25 8.10
CA LEU A 187 -3.34 4.19 8.67
C LEU A 187 -4.38 4.79 9.64
N GLY A 188 -5.66 4.55 9.37
CA GLY A 188 -6.78 5.14 10.10
C GLY A 188 -7.16 6.56 9.66
N ALA A 189 -6.43 7.15 8.70
CA ALA A 189 -6.70 8.49 8.22
C ALA A 189 -7.73 8.53 7.07
N LYS A 190 -8.46 9.65 6.95
CA LYS A 190 -9.32 9.93 5.79
C LYS A 190 -8.46 10.05 4.53
N GLY A 191 -8.81 9.31 3.48
CA GLY A 191 -8.01 9.22 2.26
C GLY A 191 -6.77 8.34 2.37
N GLY A 192 -6.61 7.64 3.50
CA GLY A 192 -5.54 6.70 3.77
C GLY A 192 -6.01 5.24 3.80
N LEU A 193 -5.36 4.43 4.62
CA LEU A 193 -5.69 3.02 4.83
C LEU A 193 -6.72 2.86 5.97
N LYS A 194 -7.67 1.95 5.79
CA LYS A 194 -8.71 1.61 6.77
C LYS A 194 -8.52 0.19 7.28
N LEU A 195 -8.41 0.04 8.60
CA LEU A 195 -8.54 -1.26 9.24
C LEU A 195 -10.02 -1.58 9.41
N SER A 196 -10.45 -2.77 8.99
CA SER A 196 -11.82 -3.22 9.22
C SER A 196 -12.05 -3.33 10.73
N PRO A 197 -13.08 -2.67 11.30
CA PRO A 197 -13.43 -2.87 12.70
C PRO A 197 -13.80 -4.34 12.91
N LYS A 198 -13.36 -4.94 14.02
CA LYS A 198 -13.91 -6.21 14.48
C LYS A 198 -15.34 -5.94 14.91
N VAL A 199 -16.31 -6.24 14.04
CA VAL A 199 -17.72 -6.17 14.39
C VAL A 199 -18.02 -7.35 15.30
N ALA A 200 -18.51 -7.10 16.51
CA ALA A 200 -19.08 -8.16 17.33
C ALA A 200 -20.28 -8.72 16.56
N LEU A 201 -20.23 -10.00 16.21
CA LEU A 201 -21.40 -10.68 15.64
C LEU A 201 -22.52 -10.61 16.67
N GLY A 202 -23.68 -10.11 16.26
CA GLY A 202 -24.89 -10.19 17.08
C GLY A 202 -25.27 -11.64 17.34
N THR A 203 -26.00 -11.89 18.41
CA THR A 203 -26.61 -13.20 18.65
C THR A 203 -27.68 -13.46 17.59
N ILE A 204 -27.70 -14.68 17.04
CA ILE A 204 -28.77 -15.09 16.14
C ILE A 204 -30.04 -15.28 16.97
N ASP A 205 -31.11 -14.56 16.64
CA ASP A 205 -32.39 -14.65 17.38
C ASP A 205 -33.07 -16.02 17.26
N ASN A 206 -32.65 -16.85 16.30
CA ASN A 206 -33.15 -18.20 16.09
C ASN A 206 -32.06 -19.15 15.54
N PRO A 207 -31.15 -19.67 16.40
CA PRO A 207 -30.12 -20.59 15.94
C PRO A 207 -30.77 -21.92 15.47
N PRO A 208 -30.25 -22.57 14.41
CA PRO A 208 -30.72 -23.88 14.01
C PRO A 208 -30.54 -24.88 15.17
N GLU A 209 -31.53 -25.75 15.39
CA GLU A 209 -31.50 -26.75 16.46
C GLU A 209 -30.19 -27.55 16.43
N GLY A 210 -29.40 -27.47 17.51
CA GLY A 210 -28.10 -28.14 17.65
C GLY A 210 -26.86 -27.28 17.41
N ALA A 211 -27.00 -25.98 17.15
CA ALA A 211 -25.84 -25.09 17.05
C ALA A 211 -25.18 -24.84 18.42
N VAL A 212 -24.01 -25.44 18.64
CA VAL A 212 -23.14 -25.10 19.78
C VAL A 212 -22.44 -23.78 19.44
N LEU A 213 -22.92 -22.69 20.04
CA LEU A 213 -22.26 -21.39 19.94
C LEU A 213 -21.15 -21.32 21.00
N GLU A 214 -19.95 -21.77 20.67
CA GLU A 214 -18.78 -21.40 21.45
C GLU A 214 -18.47 -19.93 21.21
N ALA A 215 -18.73 -19.11 22.22
CA ALA A 215 -18.32 -17.72 22.26
C ALA A 215 -16.79 -17.67 22.16
N ALA A 216 -16.26 -17.22 21.01
CA ALA A 216 -14.85 -16.93 20.86
C ALA A 216 -14.48 -15.77 21.81
N GLY A 217 -13.94 -16.12 22.99
CA GLY A 217 -13.49 -15.19 24.01
C GLY A 217 -12.36 -14.30 23.49
N GLY A 218 -12.55 -12.99 23.63
CA GLY A 218 -11.53 -11.98 23.39
C GLY A 218 -10.62 -11.79 24.62
N GLY A 219 -9.33 -11.71 24.36
CA GLY A 219 -8.28 -11.18 25.21
C GLY A 219 -7.39 -10.25 24.40
#